data_AF-A0A257L8Y5-F1
#
_entry.id   AF-A0A257L8Y5-F1
#
_cell.length_a   1.000
_cell.length_b   1.000
_cell.length_c   1.000
_cell.angle_alpha   90.00
_cell.angle_beta   90.00
_cell.angle_gamma   90.00
#
_symmetry.space_group_name_H-M   'P 1'
#
loop_
_entity.id
_entity.type
_entity.pdbx_description
1 polymer ?
#
loop_
_entity_poly.entity_id
_entity_poly.type
_entity_poly.pdbx_seq_one_letter_code
_entity_poly.pdbx_strand_id
1 'polypeptide(L)'
;MIDSPKIRRAWPYKTILEPSSILILNALFLVFYFLFAFFSPHIHTYKCSLVPNLNPWYMIFAGETDGAELPILFVGMPIYLGIGFLLTRWFQKPISILNNFYLFILYSIGIFGVFAHHYWVSGAFINLDTFLVILTILSLLLLVLYKQAKTTFSSFQNWVQTLFLFALFCLIGWLISSQASSFDYSFMLAPANKIRQGEAFGSFFMQYNLLSTYVFVAFQKLRLTIEEMKLMLIVIFSFYLLLYNLVAKHVFANKTFANWFMLCLLVVRIISITDGPVSLPQVSCLRLDLWVPLVFLIWRFGFTHILSSIGFSLVYMADDTWGLLYLALYLLILSFILFEPSIKKGKKLLIFELGKLILIPLIAITFHLFLFGTIDSAAGKMYANLHIGFLPIGLFSSFWIIAFSLPLANWVLYKHFKNKPLGFLLIGFACIQLAYFFGRSHEHNLLNISGIFLFILFLCLDVIYEANNKSKTGIYLGAFMSIAICLNFSAEIKTKVRLVQDKFLSGKFNEGKEFEIQITQINGYLKEHYSSKVLLISDADGYLNYKMGYEQTGFFAPFVASIYTHETAKFLEEKQAQGYSLIIYPVSYKNLVQDILSLNSICTHGSFCQEQLPLGLTEIKFLPNR
;
A
#
# COMPACT_ATOMS: atom_id res chain seq x y z
N MET A 1 -2.55 -15.99 40.75
CA MET A 1 -3.33 -17.14 41.27
C MET A 1 -4.65 -16.60 41.79
N ILE A 2 -5.71 -16.69 40.98
CA ILE A 2 -7.12 -16.61 41.39
C ILE A 2 -7.81 -17.63 40.50
N ASP A 3 -8.41 -18.65 41.12
CA ASP A 3 -9.04 -19.78 40.46
C ASP A 3 -10.22 -19.36 39.57
N SER A 4 -10.24 -19.90 38.35
CA SER A 4 -11.39 -19.79 37.46
C SER A 4 -12.34 -20.98 37.69
N PRO A 5 -13.65 -20.75 37.94
CA PRO A 5 -14.59 -21.85 37.97
C PRO A 5 -14.82 -22.35 36.54
N LYS A 6 -14.53 -23.64 36.32
CA LYS A 6 -14.93 -24.40 35.13
C LYS A 6 -16.46 -24.48 35.07
N ILE A 7 -17.09 -23.47 34.47
CA ILE A 7 -18.49 -23.56 34.04
C ILE A 7 -18.51 -23.95 32.57
N ARG A 8 -18.42 -25.26 32.28
CA ARG A 8 -18.87 -25.82 31.00
C ARG A 8 -20.39 -25.86 31.01
N ARG A 9 -21.04 -24.73 30.71
CA ARG A 9 -22.43 -24.77 30.22
C ARG A 9 -22.38 -25.18 28.75
N ALA A 10 -22.91 -26.37 28.46
CA ALA A 10 -23.21 -26.78 27.10
C ALA A 10 -24.17 -25.77 26.47
N TRP A 11 -23.66 -24.89 25.62
CA TRP A 11 -24.49 -24.08 24.74
C TRP A 11 -25.06 -25.01 23.66
N PRO A 12 -26.38 -24.98 23.38
CA PRO A 12 -26.93 -25.73 22.26
C PRO A 12 -26.28 -25.22 20.97
N TYR A 13 -25.67 -26.16 20.26
CA TYR A 13 -24.78 -25.94 19.12
C TYR A 13 -25.54 -25.32 17.92
N LYS A 14 -25.65 -24.00 17.88
CA LYS A 14 -26.05 -23.25 16.68
C LYS A 14 -24.89 -23.23 15.68
N THR A 15 -25.17 -23.48 14.41
CA THR A 15 -24.22 -23.32 13.30
C THR A 15 -23.56 -21.93 13.34
N ILE A 16 -22.23 -21.90 13.12
CA ILE A 16 -21.36 -20.73 13.31
C ILE A 16 -21.76 -19.55 12.42
N LEU A 17 -22.21 -19.89 11.21
CA LEU A 17 -22.94 -19.00 10.30
C LEU A 17 -24.40 -19.44 10.32
N GLU A 18 -25.26 -18.58 10.83
CA GLU A 18 -26.70 -18.75 10.58
C GLU A 18 -26.91 -18.41 9.11
N PRO A 19 -27.49 -19.29 8.29
CA PRO A 19 -27.70 -19.03 6.87
C PRO A 19 -28.51 -17.74 6.61
N SER A 20 -29.34 -17.34 7.55
CA SER A 20 -30.02 -16.03 7.57
C SER A 20 -29.04 -14.86 7.53
N SER A 21 -27.92 -14.93 8.27
CA SER A 21 -26.88 -13.91 8.24
C SER A 21 -26.20 -13.84 6.88
N ILE A 22 -25.90 -14.99 6.25
CA ILE A 22 -25.31 -15.03 4.91
C ILE A 22 -26.27 -14.43 3.88
N LEU A 23 -27.56 -14.79 3.94
CA LEU A 23 -28.58 -14.26 3.04
C LEU A 23 -28.67 -12.73 3.12
N ILE A 24 -28.71 -12.18 4.34
CA ILE A 24 -28.80 -10.75 4.57
C ILE A 24 -27.57 -10.03 4.02
N LEU A 25 -26.37 -10.56 4.26
CA LEU A 25 -25.14 -9.97 3.76
C LEU A 25 -25.08 -10.03 2.23
N ASN A 26 -25.56 -11.12 1.61
CA ASN A 26 -25.66 -11.23 0.15
C ASN A 26 -26.65 -10.21 -0.44
N ALA A 27 -27.84 -10.11 0.15
CA ALA A 27 -28.85 -9.15 -0.28
C ALA A 27 -28.32 -7.72 -0.14
N LEU A 28 -27.64 -7.41 0.97
CA LEU A 28 -27.02 -6.11 1.19
C LEU A 28 -25.90 -5.84 0.17
N PHE A 29 -25.06 -6.82 -0.15
CA PHE A 29 -24.05 -6.69 -1.19
C PHE A 29 -24.67 -6.41 -2.57
N LEU A 30 -25.70 -7.16 -2.96
CA LEU A 30 -26.39 -6.94 -4.24
C LEU A 30 -26.99 -5.54 -4.30
N VAL A 31 -27.66 -5.10 -3.23
CA VAL A 31 -28.17 -3.72 -3.13
C VAL A 31 -27.03 -2.71 -3.28
N PHE A 32 -25.91 -2.90 -2.57
CA PHE A 32 -24.76 -2.02 -2.67
C PHE A 32 -24.16 -1.97 -4.09
N TYR A 33 -23.97 -3.14 -4.72
CA TYR A 33 -23.47 -3.28 -6.08
C TYR A 33 -24.38 -2.61 -7.11
N PHE A 34 -25.69 -2.87 -7.05
CA PHE A 34 -26.66 -2.28 -7.98
C PHE A 34 -26.85 -0.79 -7.76
N LEU A 35 -26.81 -0.30 -6.52
CA LEU A 35 -26.82 1.14 -6.24
C LEU A 35 -25.57 1.80 -6.86
N PHE A 36 -24.39 1.21 -6.68
CA PHE A 36 -23.19 1.72 -7.33
C PHE A 36 -23.32 1.73 -8.85
N ALA A 37 -23.73 0.62 -9.46
CA ALA A 37 -23.88 0.52 -10.91
C ALA A 37 -24.90 1.52 -11.46
N PHE A 38 -26.00 1.75 -10.74
CA PHE A 38 -27.04 2.71 -11.13
C PHE A 38 -26.56 4.16 -11.04
N PHE A 39 -25.83 4.51 -9.98
CA PHE A 39 -25.34 5.88 -9.77
C PHE A 39 -23.99 6.17 -10.42
N SER A 40 -23.23 5.15 -10.84
CA SER A 40 -21.89 5.27 -11.44
C SER A 40 -21.81 6.33 -12.55
N PRO A 41 -22.72 6.41 -13.53
CA PRO A 41 -22.68 7.47 -14.55
C PRO A 41 -22.74 8.89 -13.96
N HIS A 42 -23.48 9.10 -12.87
CA HIS A 42 -23.59 10.40 -12.20
C HIS A 42 -22.38 10.68 -11.31
N ILE A 43 -21.83 9.64 -10.68
CA ILE A 43 -20.63 9.75 -9.84
C ILE A 43 -19.44 10.17 -10.71
N HIS A 44 -19.26 9.56 -11.88
CA HIS A 44 -18.12 9.78 -12.76
C HIS A 44 -18.20 11.10 -13.54
N THR A 45 -19.41 11.62 -13.76
CA THR A 45 -19.60 12.94 -14.41
C THR A 45 -19.45 14.11 -13.44
N TYR A 46 -19.41 13.85 -12.13
CA TYR A 46 -19.27 14.88 -11.10
C TYR A 46 -17.87 15.49 -11.12
N LYS A 47 -17.77 16.80 -11.38
CA LYS A 47 -16.53 17.60 -11.40
C LYS A 47 -15.45 17.18 -12.42
N CYS A 48 -15.86 16.77 -13.62
CA CYS A 48 -14.92 16.57 -14.73
C CYS A 48 -14.51 17.92 -15.38
N SER A 49 -14.02 18.88 -14.60
CA SER A 49 -13.44 20.11 -15.15
C SER A 49 -11.95 19.90 -15.36
N LEU A 50 -11.52 19.79 -16.62
CA LEU A 50 -10.10 19.77 -16.98
C LEU A 50 -9.40 20.96 -16.32
N VAL A 51 -8.41 20.66 -15.49
CA VAL A 51 -7.58 21.68 -14.87
C VAL A 51 -6.85 22.42 -16.01
N PRO A 52 -7.06 23.74 -16.18
CA PRO A 52 -6.40 24.47 -17.25
C PRO A 52 -4.89 24.52 -17.00
N ASN A 53 -4.10 24.54 -18.07
CA ASN A 53 -2.65 24.72 -18.03
C ASN A 53 -1.87 23.64 -17.27
N LEU A 54 -2.34 22.39 -17.33
CA LEU A 54 -1.56 21.24 -16.88
C LEU A 54 -0.30 21.08 -17.71
N ASN A 55 0.77 20.70 -17.03
CA ASN A 55 2.02 20.34 -17.65
C ASN A 55 1.79 19.16 -18.64
N PRO A 56 2.38 19.17 -19.85
CA PRO A 56 2.25 18.09 -20.81
C PRO A 56 2.44 16.67 -20.27
N TRP A 57 3.33 16.45 -19.29
CA TRP A 57 3.50 15.13 -18.68
C TRP A 57 2.40 14.72 -17.70
N TYR A 58 1.60 15.68 -17.21
CA TYR A 58 0.38 15.40 -16.45
C TYR A 58 -0.85 15.26 -17.35
N MET A 59 -0.84 15.84 -18.56
CA MET A 59 -1.97 15.75 -19.50
C MET A 59 -2.33 14.31 -19.86
N ILE A 60 -1.36 13.40 -19.91
CA ILE A 60 -1.62 11.97 -20.18
C ILE A 60 -2.53 11.33 -19.13
N PHE A 61 -2.55 11.86 -17.91
CA PHE A 61 -3.39 11.37 -16.81
C PHE A 61 -4.70 12.17 -16.69
N ALA A 62 -4.83 13.31 -17.38
CA ALA A 62 -5.98 14.20 -17.26
C ALA A 62 -7.28 13.62 -17.84
N GLY A 63 -7.19 12.58 -18.69
CA GLY A 63 -8.35 11.84 -19.20
C GLY A 63 -8.92 10.80 -18.23
N GLU A 64 -8.25 10.54 -17.10
CA GLU A 64 -8.66 9.54 -16.12
C GLU A 64 -9.27 10.23 -14.89
N THR A 65 -10.60 10.25 -14.79
CA THR A 65 -11.34 10.84 -13.66
C THR A 65 -12.35 9.87 -13.07
N ASP A 66 -12.32 9.68 -11.74
CA ASP A 66 -13.28 8.89 -10.97
C ASP A 66 -14.46 9.74 -10.45
N GLY A 67 -14.42 11.05 -10.71
CA GLY A 67 -15.42 12.03 -10.30
C GLY A 67 -15.55 12.11 -8.76
N ALA A 68 -16.70 11.68 -8.24
CA ALA A 68 -16.96 11.62 -6.80
C ALA A 68 -16.79 10.22 -6.19
N GLU A 69 -16.23 9.26 -6.93
CA GLU A 69 -16.22 7.85 -6.51
C GLU A 69 -15.45 7.62 -5.21
N LEU A 70 -14.20 8.09 -5.12
CA LEU A 70 -13.37 7.94 -3.92
C LEU A 70 -14.08 8.43 -2.64
N PRO A 71 -14.57 9.68 -2.53
CA PRO A 71 -15.22 10.13 -1.30
C PRO A 71 -16.53 9.37 -1.01
N ILE A 72 -17.29 8.99 -2.05
CA ILE A 72 -18.53 8.21 -1.88
C ILE A 72 -18.23 6.81 -1.32
N LEU A 73 -17.26 6.10 -1.89
CA LEU A 73 -16.92 4.75 -1.44
C LEU A 73 -16.18 4.75 -0.11
N PHE A 74 -15.34 5.74 0.15
CA PHE A 74 -14.63 5.89 1.42
C PHE A 74 -15.59 6.04 2.61
N VAL A 75 -16.68 6.80 2.44
CA VAL A 75 -17.75 6.94 3.46
C VAL A 75 -18.74 5.78 3.38
N GLY A 76 -19.06 5.33 2.18
CA GLY A 76 -20.04 4.28 1.90
C GLY A 76 -19.65 2.93 2.46
N MET A 77 -18.36 2.55 2.40
CA MET A 77 -17.88 1.26 2.90
C MET A 77 -18.08 1.07 4.42
N PRO A 78 -17.68 2.02 5.30
CA PRO A 78 -18.01 1.96 6.72
C PRO A 78 -19.52 1.88 7.00
N ILE A 79 -20.34 2.64 6.27
CA ILE A 79 -21.81 2.60 6.42
C ILE A 79 -22.35 1.22 6.04
N TYR A 80 -21.92 0.69 4.89
CA TYR A 80 -22.28 -0.63 4.40
C TYR A 80 -21.91 -1.74 5.40
N LEU A 81 -20.69 -1.70 5.96
CA LEU A 81 -20.27 -2.64 7.00
C LEU A 81 -21.08 -2.49 8.30
N GLY A 82 -21.41 -1.26 8.69
CA GLY A 82 -22.25 -0.95 9.85
C GLY A 82 -23.67 -1.47 9.69
N ILE A 83 -24.30 -1.27 8.53
CA ILE A 83 -25.63 -1.79 8.20
C ILE A 83 -25.59 -3.33 8.18
N GLY A 84 -24.60 -3.94 7.52
CA GLY A 84 -24.44 -5.40 7.50
C GLY A 84 -24.31 -5.98 8.91
N PHE A 85 -23.55 -5.32 9.77
CA PHE A 85 -23.42 -5.67 11.17
C PHE A 85 -24.76 -5.56 11.94
N LEU A 86 -25.50 -4.47 11.78
CA LEU A 86 -26.79 -4.26 12.46
C LEU A 86 -27.86 -5.25 12.00
N LEU A 87 -27.99 -5.47 10.69
CA LEU A 87 -28.96 -6.40 10.13
C LEU A 87 -28.67 -7.85 10.57
N THR A 88 -27.41 -8.30 10.47
CA THR A 88 -27.04 -9.65 10.94
C THR A 88 -27.28 -9.83 12.44
N ARG A 89 -27.14 -8.77 13.24
CA ARG A 89 -27.49 -8.76 14.66
C ARG A 89 -29.00 -8.81 14.91
N TRP A 90 -29.81 -8.09 14.14
CA TRP A 90 -31.26 -8.03 14.33
C TRP A 90 -31.99 -9.30 13.87
N PHE A 91 -31.50 -9.96 12.82
CA PHE A 91 -32.17 -11.11 12.20
C PHE A 91 -31.59 -12.48 12.61
N GLN A 92 -31.07 -12.61 13.83
CA GLN A 92 -30.53 -13.87 14.41
C GLN A 92 -31.58 -14.99 14.65
N LYS A 93 -32.73 -14.93 13.99
CA LYS A 93 -33.76 -15.97 14.08
C LYS A 93 -33.42 -17.12 13.11
N PRO A 94 -33.55 -18.39 13.55
CA PRO A 94 -33.25 -19.53 12.68
C PRO A 94 -34.26 -19.59 11.53
N ILE A 95 -33.76 -19.54 10.30
CA ILE A 95 -34.53 -19.81 9.07
C ILE A 95 -34.39 -21.32 8.75
N SER A 96 -35.46 -21.93 8.25
CA SER A 96 -35.56 -23.38 8.04
C SER A 96 -34.47 -23.95 7.11
N ILE A 97 -34.09 -25.21 7.35
CA ILE A 97 -32.99 -25.93 6.68
C ILE A 97 -33.15 -26.04 5.15
N LEU A 98 -34.39 -26.13 4.65
CA LEU A 98 -34.68 -26.25 3.21
C LEU A 98 -34.33 -24.97 2.44
N ASN A 99 -34.55 -23.79 3.02
CA ASN A 99 -34.13 -22.53 2.40
C ASN A 99 -32.60 -22.40 2.35
N ASN A 100 -31.87 -23.08 3.23
CA ASN A 100 -30.41 -22.95 3.35
C ASN A 100 -29.64 -23.67 2.23
N PHE A 101 -30.20 -24.74 1.64
CA PHE A 101 -29.59 -25.47 0.53
C PHE A 101 -29.69 -24.70 -0.79
N TYR A 102 -30.88 -24.16 -1.10
CA TYR A 102 -31.08 -23.33 -2.30
C TYR A 102 -30.26 -22.04 -2.25
N LEU A 103 -30.08 -21.45 -1.06
CA LEU A 103 -29.28 -20.25 -0.88
C LEU A 103 -27.77 -20.51 -0.96
N PHE A 104 -27.28 -21.67 -0.49
CA PHE A 104 -25.91 -22.09 -0.71
C PHE A 104 -25.62 -22.31 -2.21
N ILE A 105 -26.57 -22.90 -2.95
CA ILE A 105 -26.47 -23.08 -4.40
C ILE A 105 -26.45 -21.71 -5.12
N LEU A 106 -27.34 -20.78 -4.77
CA LEU A 106 -27.35 -19.41 -5.31
C LEU A 106 -26.05 -18.66 -4.99
N TYR A 107 -25.51 -18.83 -3.78
CA TYR A 107 -24.22 -18.27 -3.35
C TYR A 107 -23.04 -18.85 -4.15
N SER A 108 -23.02 -20.17 -4.33
CA SER A 108 -22.01 -20.83 -5.14
C SER A 108 -22.11 -20.42 -6.60
N ILE A 109 -23.31 -20.29 -7.17
CA ILE A 109 -23.52 -19.83 -8.56
C ILE A 109 -23.13 -18.37 -8.73
N GLY A 110 -23.43 -17.48 -7.78
CA GLY A 110 -23.04 -16.07 -7.85
C GLY A 110 -21.52 -15.87 -7.80
N ILE A 111 -20.84 -16.55 -6.86
CA ILE A 111 -19.38 -16.51 -6.78
C ILE A 111 -18.76 -17.18 -8.00
N PHE A 112 -19.23 -18.38 -8.39
CA PHE A 112 -18.68 -19.10 -9.53
C PHE A 112 -18.97 -18.38 -10.85
N GLY A 113 -20.09 -17.67 -10.98
CA GLY A 113 -20.43 -16.86 -12.16
C GLY A 113 -19.54 -15.62 -12.29
N VAL A 114 -19.30 -14.89 -11.20
CA VAL A 114 -18.37 -13.75 -11.18
C VAL A 114 -16.93 -14.23 -11.44
N PHE A 115 -16.51 -15.32 -10.81
CA PHE A 115 -15.19 -15.91 -11.03
C PHE A 115 -15.01 -16.45 -12.44
N ALA A 116 -15.94 -17.26 -12.96
CA ALA A 116 -15.85 -17.85 -14.30
C ALA A 116 -15.90 -16.77 -15.39
N HIS A 117 -16.66 -15.70 -15.19
CA HIS A 117 -16.72 -14.61 -16.17
C HIS A 117 -15.43 -13.77 -16.17
N HIS A 118 -14.90 -13.41 -14.99
CA HIS A 118 -13.60 -12.75 -14.88
C HIS A 118 -12.47 -13.61 -15.50
N TYR A 119 -12.54 -14.94 -15.32
CA TYR A 119 -11.61 -15.92 -15.91
C TYR A 119 -11.71 -16.03 -17.43
N TRP A 120 -12.93 -15.95 -17.98
CA TRP A 120 -13.15 -15.91 -19.43
C TRP A 120 -12.53 -14.64 -20.04
N VAL A 121 -12.73 -13.50 -19.39
CA VAL A 121 -12.27 -12.19 -19.89
C VAL A 121 -10.75 -12.03 -19.78
N SER A 122 -10.10 -12.59 -18.76
CA SER A 122 -8.66 -12.41 -18.51
C SER A 122 -7.73 -13.33 -19.32
N GLY A 123 -8.25 -14.38 -19.98
CA GLY A 123 -7.48 -15.22 -20.91
C GLY A 123 -6.30 -16.01 -20.28
N ALA A 124 -6.21 -16.08 -18.96
CA ALA A 124 -5.03 -16.61 -18.26
C ALA A 124 -5.03 -18.14 -18.16
N PHE A 125 -4.46 -18.84 -19.14
CA PHE A 125 -4.05 -20.25 -18.99
C PHE A 125 -2.64 -20.36 -18.41
N ILE A 126 -2.53 -20.99 -17.24
CA ILE A 126 -1.24 -21.31 -16.63
C ILE A 126 -0.65 -22.51 -17.37
N ASN A 127 0.61 -22.39 -17.78
CA ASN A 127 1.36 -23.50 -18.38
C ASN A 127 1.81 -24.47 -17.27
N LEU A 128 1.71 -25.78 -17.52
CA LEU A 128 1.97 -26.87 -16.58
C LEU A 128 3.38 -26.78 -15.95
N ASP A 129 4.38 -26.32 -16.71
CA ASP A 129 5.76 -26.19 -16.23
C ASP A 129 5.92 -25.09 -15.17
N THR A 130 5.20 -23.98 -15.35
CA THR A 130 5.16 -22.87 -14.38
C THR A 130 4.48 -23.33 -13.09
N PHE A 131 3.42 -24.13 -13.21
CA PHE A 131 2.71 -24.74 -12.08
C PHE A 131 3.59 -25.69 -11.26
N LEU A 132 4.48 -26.45 -11.91
CA LEU A 132 5.42 -27.36 -11.24
C LEU A 132 6.54 -26.63 -10.49
N VAL A 133 7.10 -25.54 -11.04
CA VAL A 133 8.09 -24.69 -10.34
C VAL A 133 7.48 -24.03 -9.11
N ILE A 134 6.26 -23.51 -9.24
CA ILE A 134 5.46 -22.98 -8.15
C ILE A 134 5.24 -24.03 -7.08
N LEU A 135 4.75 -25.22 -7.44
CA LEU A 135 4.54 -26.32 -6.52
C LEU A 135 5.83 -26.70 -5.80
N THR A 136 6.98 -26.62 -6.47
CA THR A 136 8.29 -26.91 -5.86
C THR A 136 8.69 -25.86 -4.82
N ILE A 137 8.57 -24.57 -5.15
CA ILE A 137 8.84 -23.46 -4.23
C ILE A 137 7.88 -23.49 -3.03
N LEU A 138 6.59 -23.70 -3.28
CA LEU A 138 5.56 -23.84 -2.25
C LEU A 138 5.81 -25.07 -1.39
N SER A 139 6.23 -26.20 -1.98
CA SER A 139 6.56 -27.42 -1.24
C SER A 139 7.77 -27.23 -0.34
N LEU A 140 8.81 -26.53 -0.81
CA LEU A 140 9.98 -26.18 0.00
C LEU A 140 9.60 -25.24 1.16
N LEU A 141 8.82 -24.19 0.88
CA LEU A 141 8.29 -23.27 1.90
C LEU A 141 7.41 -24.01 2.90
N LEU A 142 6.49 -24.85 2.44
CA LEU A 142 5.64 -25.68 3.29
C LEU A 142 6.45 -26.65 4.13
N LEU A 143 7.55 -27.22 3.62
CA LEU A 143 8.41 -28.15 4.36
C LEU A 143 9.19 -27.42 5.48
N VAL A 144 9.63 -26.18 5.23
CA VAL A 144 10.26 -25.30 6.24
C VAL A 144 9.23 -24.86 7.29
N LEU A 145 8.05 -24.42 6.85
CA LEU A 145 6.95 -23.97 7.72
C LEU A 145 6.34 -25.14 8.54
N TYR A 146 6.29 -26.34 7.97
CA TYR A 146 5.86 -27.57 8.64
C TYR A 146 6.89 -28.03 9.68
N LYS A 147 8.19 -27.98 9.36
CA LYS A 147 9.26 -28.21 10.35
C LYS A 147 9.14 -27.21 11.51
N GLN A 148 8.86 -25.93 11.23
CA GLN A 148 8.57 -24.92 12.25
C GLN A 148 7.34 -25.24 13.12
N ALA A 149 6.26 -25.73 12.51
CA ALA A 149 5.05 -26.09 13.25
C ALA A 149 5.24 -27.34 14.13
N LYS A 150 6.14 -28.26 13.74
CA LYS A 150 6.41 -29.52 14.44
C LYS A 150 7.53 -29.41 15.50
N THR A 151 8.42 -28.43 15.40
CA THR A 151 9.53 -28.25 16.35
C THR A 151 9.24 -27.16 17.37
N THR A 152 8.57 -27.54 18.46
CA THR A 152 8.35 -26.67 19.62
C THR A 152 9.47 -26.87 20.66
N PHE A 153 10.75 -26.61 20.36
CA PHE A 153 11.83 -26.69 21.39
C PHE A 153 13.08 -25.83 21.12
N SER A 154 13.62 -25.29 22.23
CA SER A 154 14.80 -24.42 22.44
C SER A 154 14.82 -23.04 21.73
N SER A 155 15.11 -21.98 22.50
CA SER A 155 15.16 -20.60 22.00
C SER A 155 16.22 -20.40 20.90
N PHE A 156 17.30 -21.18 20.90
CA PHE A 156 18.40 -21.04 19.94
C PHE A 156 18.01 -21.53 18.53
N GLN A 157 17.30 -22.66 18.42
CA GLN A 157 16.83 -23.18 17.12
C GLN A 157 15.82 -22.25 16.45
N ASN A 158 14.98 -21.56 17.22
CA ASN A 158 14.02 -20.58 16.69
C ASN A 158 14.70 -19.36 16.04
N TRP A 159 15.79 -18.87 16.63
CA TRP A 159 16.56 -17.77 16.05
C TRP A 159 17.22 -18.17 14.73
N VAL A 160 17.85 -19.35 14.68
CA VAL A 160 18.47 -19.87 13.45
C VAL A 160 17.45 -20.04 12.33
N GLN A 161 16.27 -20.58 12.63
CA GLN A 161 15.20 -20.73 11.63
C GLN A 161 14.63 -19.38 11.16
N THR A 162 14.52 -18.40 12.06
CA THR A 162 14.05 -17.05 11.70
C THR A 162 15.06 -16.34 10.80
N LEU A 163 16.35 -16.45 11.11
CA LEU A 163 17.44 -15.95 10.28
C LEU A 163 17.48 -16.66 8.92
N PHE A 164 17.24 -17.97 8.87
CA PHE A 164 17.14 -18.70 7.62
C PHE A 164 15.97 -18.23 6.76
N LEU A 165 14.77 -18.07 7.33
CA LEU A 165 13.62 -17.53 6.61
C LEU A 165 13.88 -16.10 6.11
N PHE A 166 14.50 -15.28 6.93
CA PHE A 166 14.89 -13.92 6.56
C PHE A 166 15.83 -13.93 5.36
N ALA A 167 16.90 -14.73 5.42
CA ALA A 167 17.86 -14.87 4.33
C ALA A 167 17.19 -15.40 3.05
N LEU A 168 16.28 -16.36 3.19
CA LEU A 168 15.50 -16.90 2.08
C LEU A 168 14.60 -15.84 1.42
N PHE A 169 13.91 -15.01 2.22
CA PHE A 169 13.08 -13.93 1.69
C PHE A 169 13.93 -12.85 1.00
N CYS A 170 15.07 -12.47 1.56
CA CYS A 170 16.01 -11.56 0.91
C CYS A 170 16.49 -12.13 -0.43
N LEU A 171 16.86 -13.42 -0.47
CA LEU A 171 17.32 -14.09 -1.68
C LEU A 171 16.23 -14.12 -2.76
N ILE A 172 15.01 -14.53 -2.41
CA ILE A 172 13.88 -14.54 -3.35
C ILE A 172 13.61 -13.13 -3.86
N GLY A 173 13.50 -12.14 -2.98
CA GLY A 173 13.25 -10.74 -3.34
C GLY A 173 14.32 -10.19 -4.28
N TRP A 174 15.59 -10.49 -4.04
CA TRP A 174 16.70 -10.06 -4.91
C TRP A 174 16.65 -10.70 -6.30
N LEU A 175 16.40 -12.00 -6.37
CA LEU A 175 16.39 -12.74 -7.64
C LEU A 175 15.27 -12.26 -8.57
N ILE A 176 14.08 -11.98 -8.03
CA ILE A 176 12.89 -11.67 -8.84
C ILE A 176 12.63 -10.17 -9.06
N SER A 177 13.38 -9.28 -8.41
CA SER A 177 13.21 -7.83 -8.60
C SER A 177 13.88 -7.39 -9.89
N SER A 178 13.18 -6.57 -10.68
CA SER A 178 13.74 -5.88 -11.85
C SER A 178 14.68 -4.75 -11.42
N GLN A 179 15.20 -3.99 -12.39
CA GLN A 179 16.00 -2.78 -12.12
C GLN A 179 15.19 -1.75 -11.31
N ALA A 180 15.88 -0.96 -10.47
CA ALA A 180 15.22 0.13 -9.75
C ALA A 180 14.70 1.20 -10.72
N SER A 181 13.46 1.65 -10.55
CA SER A 181 12.91 2.78 -11.30
C SER A 181 13.53 4.09 -10.82
N SER A 182 14.40 4.71 -11.62
CA SER A 182 14.98 6.02 -11.31
C SER A 182 13.91 7.10 -11.12
N PHE A 183 12.81 6.99 -11.85
CA PHE A 183 11.65 7.85 -11.73
C PHE A 183 10.97 7.72 -10.36
N ASP A 184 10.52 6.53 -9.98
CA ASP A 184 9.81 6.34 -8.70
C ASP A 184 10.71 6.61 -7.49
N TYR A 185 12.00 6.28 -7.57
CA TYR A 185 12.96 6.58 -6.52
C TYR A 185 13.17 8.10 -6.35
N SER A 186 13.04 8.89 -7.43
CA SER A 186 13.23 10.35 -7.35
C SER A 186 12.18 11.03 -6.48
N PHE A 187 10.96 10.48 -6.40
CA PHE A 187 9.92 10.94 -5.45
C PHE A 187 10.25 10.70 -3.97
N MET A 188 11.26 9.89 -3.66
CA MET A 188 11.81 9.74 -2.29
C MET A 188 13.13 10.49 -2.14
N LEU A 189 13.99 10.46 -3.17
CA LEU A 189 15.33 11.03 -3.15
C LEU A 189 15.34 12.56 -3.22
N ALA A 190 14.46 13.17 -4.02
CA ALA A 190 14.41 14.62 -4.14
C ALA A 190 13.97 15.27 -2.82
N PRO A 191 12.88 14.84 -2.15
CA PRO A 191 12.57 15.30 -0.79
C PRO A 191 13.69 14.99 0.23
N ALA A 192 14.37 13.84 0.11
CA ALA A 192 15.50 13.52 0.99
C ALA A 192 16.69 14.48 0.80
N ASN A 193 16.96 14.93 -0.44
CA ASN A 193 17.97 15.94 -0.74
C ASN A 193 17.61 17.28 -0.07
N LYS A 194 16.34 17.70 -0.14
CA LYS A 194 15.83 18.92 0.52
C LYS A 194 16.06 18.90 2.03
N ILE A 195 15.71 17.77 2.67
CA ILE A 195 15.95 17.58 4.11
C ILE A 195 17.45 17.64 4.43
N ARG A 196 18.31 17.03 3.60
CA ARG A 196 19.78 17.09 3.79
C ARG A 196 20.35 18.49 3.60
N GLN A 197 19.74 19.31 2.75
CA GLN A 197 20.09 20.70 2.52
C GLN A 197 19.62 21.62 3.66
N GLY A 198 18.83 21.11 4.60
CA GLY A 198 18.33 21.86 5.74
C GLY A 198 17.07 22.67 5.44
N GLU A 199 16.36 22.35 4.36
CA GLU A 199 15.07 22.99 4.08
C GLU A 199 14.02 22.65 5.14
N ALA A 200 13.20 23.64 5.48
CA ALA A 200 12.16 23.50 6.49
C ALA A 200 11.07 22.53 6.02
N PHE A 201 10.48 21.77 6.94
CA PHE A 201 9.30 20.96 6.63
C PHE A 201 8.14 21.84 6.14
N GLY A 202 7.35 21.30 5.22
CA GLY A 202 6.25 22.05 4.56
C GLY A 202 6.70 23.04 3.47
N SER A 203 8.00 23.31 3.32
CA SER A 203 8.50 24.22 2.27
C SER A 203 8.69 23.58 0.89
N PHE A 204 8.54 22.26 0.79
CA PHE A 204 8.63 21.50 -0.45
C PHE A 204 7.57 20.40 -0.50
N PHE A 205 7.22 20.00 -1.71
CA PHE A 205 6.28 18.91 -1.99
C PHE A 205 6.90 17.56 -1.67
N MET A 206 6.16 16.72 -0.94
CA MET A 206 6.52 15.34 -0.65
C MET A 206 5.33 14.45 -1.02
N GLN A 207 5.48 13.66 -2.09
CA GLN A 207 4.40 12.80 -2.60
C GLN A 207 4.05 11.64 -1.66
N TYR A 208 5.08 11.11 -0.99
CA TYR A 208 4.95 9.97 -0.10
C TYR A 208 5.08 10.43 1.36
N ASN A 209 5.62 9.56 2.22
CA ASN A 209 5.64 9.82 3.66
C ASN A 209 7.03 10.19 4.19
N LEU A 210 7.03 10.83 5.36
CA LEU A 210 8.23 11.33 6.00
C LEU A 210 9.18 10.18 6.40
N LEU A 211 8.62 9.06 6.87
CA LEU A 211 9.41 7.88 7.28
C LEU A 211 10.24 7.30 6.13
N SER A 212 9.62 7.07 4.97
CA SER A 212 10.34 6.56 3.79
C SER A 212 11.39 7.57 3.35
N THR A 213 11.05 8.86 3.34
CA THR A 213 12.00 9.91 2.98
C THR A 213 13.22 9.93 3.89
N TYR A 214 13.06 9.76 5.21
CA TYR A 214 14.19 9.67 6.15
C TYR A 214 15.04 8.41 5.96
N VAL A 215 14.44 7.27 5.60
CA VAL A 215 15.20 6.07 5.22
C VAL A 215 16.09 6.39 4.01
N PHE A 216 15.58 7.13 3.03
CA PHE A 216 16.38 7.58 1.88
C PHE A 216 17.44 8.62 2.26
N VAL A 217 17.18 9.52 3.21
CA VAL A 217 18.23 10.39 3.79
C VAL A 217 19.37 9.55 4.37
N ALA A 218 19.06 8.49 5.10
CA ALA A 218 20.07 7.58 5.65
C ALA A 218 20.86 6.87 4.54
N PHE A 219 20.19 6.38 3.50
CA PHE A 219 20.85 5.76 2.35
C PHE A 219 21.79 6.73 1.61
N GLN A 220 21.36 7.98 1.43
CA GLN A 220 22.19 9.00 0.79
C GLN A 220 23.39 9.37 1.68
N LYS A 221 23.26 9.37 3.02
CA LYS A 221 24.39 9.57 3.95
C LYS A 221 25.40 8.42 3.87
N LEU A 222 24.92 7.19 3.64
CA LEU A 222 25.73 6.01 3.39
C LEU A 222 26.31 5.95 1.95
N ARG A 223 26.01 6.95 1.12
CA ARG A 223 26.48 7.07 -0.27
C ARG A 223 26.06 5.92 -1.19
N LEU A 224 24.95 5.25 -0.88
CA LEU A 224 24.44 4.12 -1.66
C LEU A 224 24.09 4.56 -3.10
N THR A 225 24.29 3.65 -4.05
CA THR A 225 23.71 3.67 -5.41
C THR A 225 22.23 3.29 -5.36
N ILE A 226 21.48 3.59 -6.42
CA ILE A 226 20.06 3.25 -6.50
C ILE A 226 19.81 1.74 -6.37
N GLU A 227 20.69 0.92 -6.92
CA GLU A 227 20.62 -0.54 -6.81
C GLU A 227 20.93 -1.03 -5.38
N GLU A 228 21.88 -0.41 -4.69
CA GLU A 228 22.13 -0.70 -3.27
C GLU A 228 20.95 -0.27 -2.39
N MET A 229 20.31 0.86 -2.70
CA MET A 229 19.07 1.29 -2.02
C MET A 229 17.95 0.28 -2.22
N LYS A 230 17.79 -0.27 -3.44
CA LYS A 230 16.85 -1.36 -3.73
C LYS A 230 17.13 -2.60 -2.87
N LEU A 231 18.39 -3.01 -2.75
CA LEU A 231 18.80 -4.11 -1.88
C LEU A 231 18.43 -3.85 -0.42
N MET A 232 18.66 -2.63 0.07
CA MET A 232 18.26 -2.25 1.44
C MET A 232 16.74 -2.25 1.61
N LEU A 233 15.96 -1.87 0.60
CA LEU A 233 14.50 -1.99 0.63
C LEU A 233 14.05 -3.46 0.65
N ILE A 234 14.76 -4.39 -0.01
CA ILE A 234 14.50 -5.84 0.09
C ILE A 234 14.71 -6.35 1.50
N VAL A 235 15.76 -5.88 2.17
CA VAL A 235 16.05 -6.21 3.58
C VAL A 235 14.91 -5.70 4.48
N ILE A 236 14.46 -4.47 4.28
CA ILE A 236 13.33 -3.88 5.03
C ILE A 236 12.03 -4.65 4.76
N PHE A 237 11.74 -4.98 3.51
CA PHE A 237 10.57 -5.76 3.13
C PHE A 237 10.58 -7.15 3.77
N SER A 238 11.74 -7.83 3.75
CA SER A 238 11.92 -9.13 4.39
C SER A 238 11.74 -9.07 5.91
N PHE A 239 12.16 -7.96 6.54
CA PHE A 239 11.89 -7.71 7.96
C PHE A 239 10.38 -7.55 8.23
N TYR A 240 9.65 -6.87 7.34
CA TYR A 240 8.20 -6.80 7.43
C TYR A 240 7.52 -8.17 7.30
N LEU A 241 7.99 -9.06 6.43
CA LEU A 241 7.48 -10.44 6.36
C LEU A 241 7.70 -11.21 7.67
N LEU A 242 8.83 -10.99 8.35
CA LEU A 242 9.03 -11.54 9.69
C LEU A 242 8.02 -10.96 10.69
N LEU A 243 7.78 -9.65 10.64
CA LEU A 243 6.80 -9.01 11.52
C LEU A 243 5.39 -9.52 11.26
N TYR A 244 5.01 -9.72 10.00
CA TYR A 244 3.77 -10.39 9.59
C TYR A 244 3.66 -11.79 10.21
N ASN A 245 4.72 -12.60 10.10
CA ASN A 245 4.76 -13.93 10.68
C ASN A 245 4.64 -13.90 12.21
N LEU A 246 5.32 -12.96 12.87
CA LEU A 246 5.22 -12.76 14.32
C LEU A 246 3.79 -12.39 14.71
N VAL A 247 3.18 -11.39 14.08
CA VAL A 247 1.79 -11.00 14.37
C VAL A 247 0.83 -12.17 14.11
N ALA A 248 0.93 -12.84 12.96
CA ALA A 248 0.07 -13.97 12.62
C ALA A 248 0.20 -15.13 13.62
N LYS A 249 1.44 -15.51 14.00
CA LYS A 249 1.70 -16.55 15.00
C LYS A 249 1.13 -16.20 16.37
N HIS A 250 0.90 -14.94 16.71
CA HIS A 250 0.35 -14.57 18.00
C HIS A 250 -1.17 -14.34 17.98
N VAL A 251 -1.69 -13.81 16.88
CA VAL A 251 -3.11 -13.53 16.72
C VAL A 251 -3.89 -14.80 16.37
N PHE A 252 -3.31 -15.71 15.57
CA PHE A 252 -4.00 -16.92 15.13
C PHE A 252 -3.84 -18.02 16.18
N ALA A 253 -4.92 -18.72 16.49
CA ALA A 253 -4.93 -19.88 17.35
C ALA A 253 -4.16 -21.04 16.72
N ASN A 254 -4.51 -21.41 15.48
CA ASN A 254 -3.87 -22.48 14.72
C ASN A 254 -2.73 -21.96 13.84
N LYS A 255 -1.50 -22.39 14.14
CA LYS A 255 -0.27 -21.94 13.45
C LYS A 255 -0.20 -22.37 11.98
N THR A 256 -0.98 -23.37 11.58
CA THR A 256 -1.09 -23.77 10.18
C THR A 256 -1.67 -22.64 9.33
N PHE A 257 -2.71 -21.94 9.81
CA PHE A 257 -3.26 -20.80 9.08
C PHE A 257 -2.30 -19.63 9.00
N ALA A 258 -1.46 -19.42 10.03
CA ALA A 258 -0.43 -18.39 10.00
C ALA A 258 0.61 -18.70 8.90
N ASN A 259 1.02 -19.96 8.80
CA ASN A 259 1.94 -20.42 7.76
C ASN A 259 1.34 -20.29 6.35
N TRP A 260 0.07 -20.67 6.18
CA TRP A 260 -0.63 -20.55 4.90
C TRP A 260 -0.89 -19.09 4.50
N PHE A 261 -1.19 -18.23 5.47
CA PHE A 261 -1.22 -16.78 5.28
C PHE A 261 0.13 -16.27 4.75
N MET A 262 1.25 -16.64 5.39
CA MET A 262 2.58 -16.22 4.93
C MET A 262 2.89 -16.71 3.51
N LEU A 263 2.43 -17.91 3.16
CA LEU A 263 2.58 -18.46 1.81
C LEU A 263 1.80 -17.65 0.77
N CYS A 264 0.53 -17.36 1.04
CA CYS A 264 -0.29 -16.48 0.20
C CYS A 264 0.32 -15.09 0.08
N LEU A 265 0.82 -14.53 1.18
CA LEU A 265 1.43 -13.21 1.19
C LEU A 265 2.66 -13.16 0.27
N LEU A 266 3.52 -14.17 0.32
CA LEU A 266 4.67 -14.28 -0.57
C LEU A 266 4.25 -14.39 -2.03
N VAL A 267 3.24 -15.21 -2.35
CA VAL A 267 2.72 -15.31 -3.71
C VAL A 267 2.22 -13.95 -4.20
N VAL A 268 1.32 -13.32 -3.44
CA VAL A 268 0.63 -12.11 -3.91
C VAL A 268 1.54 -10.88 -3.90
N ARG A 269 2.38 -10.69 -2.89
CA ARG A 269 3.16 -9.45 -2.68
C ARG A 269 4.56 -9.49 -3.29
N ILE A 270 5.10 -10.68 -3.56
CA ILE A 270 6.47 -10.83 -4.05
C ILE A 270 6.42 -11.35 -5.48
N ILE A 271 5.64 -12.41 -5.72
CA ILE A 271 5.63 -13.10 -7.01
C ILE A 271 4.68 -12.43 -8.03
N SER A 272 3.48 -12.00 -7.62
CA SER A 272 2.47 -11.46 -8.55
C SER A 272 2.71 -10.02 -9.02
N ILE A 273 3.59 -9.25 -8.36
CA ILE A 273 3.86 -7.85 -8.71
C ILE A 273 4.88 -7.81 -9.87
N THR A 274 4.51 -7.20 -11.00
CA THR A 274 5.25 -7.19 -12.26
C THR A 274 6.72 -6.79 -12.11
N ASP A 275 7.02 -5.65 -11.48
CA ASP A 275 8.39 -5.20 -11.26
C ASP A 275 9.01 -5.72 -9.95
N GLY A 276 8.18 -6.29 -9.08
CA GLY A 276 8.52 -6.65 -7.71
C GLY A 276 8.30 -5.48 -6.74
N PRO A 277 8.04 -5.77 -5.45
CA PRO A 277 7.56 -4.79 -4.47
C PRO A 277 8.56 -3.69 -4.10
N VAL A 278 9.84 -3.82 -4.47
CA VAL A 278 10.92 -2.89 -4.10
C VAL A 278 11.49 -2.10 -5.27
N SER A 279 11.15 -2.49 -6.50
CA SER A 279 11.53 -1.75 -7.71
C SER A 279 10.77 -0.43 -7.82
N LEU A 280 9.60 -0.37 -7.17
CA LEU A 280 8.72 0.79 -7.09
C LEU A 280 8.52 1.17 -5.60
N PRO A 281 9.29 2.10 -5.02
CA PRO A 281 9.20 2.45 -3.59
C PRO A 281 7.81 2.91 -3.14
N GLN A 282 6.97 3.34 -4.09
CA GLN A 282 5.59 3.75 -3.83
C GLN A 282 4.72 2.65 -3.19
N VAL A 283 5.05 1.36 -3.40
CA VAL A 283 4.34 0.20 -2.85
C VAL A 283 5.01 -0.36 -1.58
N SER A 284 5.97 0.37 -1.02
CA SER A 284 6.76 -0.04 0.14
C SER A 284 5.91 -0.34 1.38
N CYS A 285 6.35 -1.33 2.16
CA CYS A 285 5.81 -1.65 3.48
C CYS A 285 5.89 -0.47 4.47
N LEU A 286 6.84 0.45 4.26
CA LEU A 286 6.99 1.68 5.06
C LEU A 286 5.86 2.69 4.84
N ARG A 287 4.94 2.41 3.93
CA ARG A 287 3.73 3.20 3.67
C ARG A 287 2.48 2.36 3.87
N LEU A 288 2.33 1.31 3.08
CA LEU A 288 1.08 0.54 3.01
C LEU A 288 0.97 -0.55 4.09
N ASP A 289 2.01 -0.87 4.85
CA ASP A 289 1.95 -1.92 5.89
C ASP A 289 2.18 -1.39 7.31
N LEU A 290 2.09 -0.08 7.52
CA LEU A 290 2.27 0.54 8.84
C LEU A 290 1.26 0.05 9.90
N TRP A 291 0.17 -0.58 9.48
CA TRP A 291 -0.77 -1.25 10.39
C TRP A 291 -0.16 -2.46 11.11
N VAL A 292 0.82 -3.17 10.53
CA VAL A 292 1.42 -4.37 11.12
C VAL A 292 2.14 -4.07 12.45
N PRO A 293 3.07 -3.08 12.53
CA PRO A 293 3.68 -2.72 13.81
C PRO A 293 2.66 -2.18 14.83
N LEU A 294 1.59 -1.50 14.37
CA LEU A 294 0.52 -1.04 15.27
C LEU A 294 -0.26 -2.22 15.88
N VAL A 295 -0.59 -3.24 15.07
CA VAL A 295 -1.22 -4.48 15.57
C VAL A 295 -0.27 -5.19 16.55
N PHE A 296 1.03 -5.24 16.25
CA PHE A 296 2.01 -5.82 17.18
C PHE A 296 2.04 -5.09 18.53
N LEU A 297 2.05 -3.75 18.53
CA LEU A 297 2.01 -2.95 19.76
C LEU A 297 0.72 -3.20 20.56
N ILE A 298 -0.43 -3.19 19.89
CA ILE A 298 -1.74 -3.46 20.52
C ILE A 298 -1.80 -4.89 21.08
N TRP A 299 -1.27 -5.86 20.35
CA TRP A 299 -1.20 -7.23 20.83
C TRP A 299 -0.31 -7.35 22.07
N ARG A 300 0.86 -6.70 22.08
CA ARG A 300 1.86 -6.82 23.16
C ARG A 300 1.48 -6.05 24.43
N PHE A 301 0.89 -4.86 24.26
CA PHE A 301 0.65 -3.90 25.34
C PHE A 301 -0.82 -3.64 25.62
N GLY A 302 -1.72 -3.90 24.67
CA GLY A 302 -3.15 -3.61 24.77
C GLY A 302 -3.53 -2.19 24.32
N PHE A 303 -4.82 -1.98 24.03
CA PHE A 303 -5.34 -0.70 23.51
C PHE A 303 -5.13 0.49 24.45
N THR A 304 -5.21 0.25 25.75
CA THR A 304 -5.18 1.29 26.78
C THR A 304 -3.77 1.55 27.32
N HIS A 305 -2.73 1.12 26.62
CA HIS A 305 -1.34 1.31 27.05
C HIS A 305 -0.73 2.54 26.38
N ILE A 306 0.13 3.25 27.11
CA ILE A 306 0.78 4.47 26.63
C ILE A 306 1.59 4.25 25.35
N LEU A 307 2.32 3.13 25.26
CA LEU A 307 3.11 2.77 24.09
C LEU A 307 2.26 2.55 22.83
N SER A 308 1.02 2.09 22.97
CA SER A 308 0.12 1.96 21.82
C SER A 308 -0.30 3.33 21.32
N SER A 309 -0.66 4.25 22.22
CA SER A 309 -0.98 5.63 21.86
C SER A 309 0.21 6.36 21.22
N ILE A 310 1.42 6.18 21.78
CA ILE A 310 2.67 6.68 21.18
C ILE A 310 2.86 6.07 19.78
N GLY A 311 2.67 4.76 19.61
CA GLY A 311 2.81 4.09 18.31
C GLY A 311 1.91 4.68 17.23
N PHE A 312 0.61 4.85 17.51
CA PHE A 312 -0.32 5.49 16.56
C PHE A 312 0.04 6.94 16.27
N SER A 313 0.50 7.68 17.30
CA SER A 313 0.92 9.08 17.14
C SER A 313 2.20 9.23 16.31
N LEU A 314 3.17 8.32 16.50
CA LEU A 314 4.39 8.27 15.69
C LEU A 314 4.09 7.89 14.24
N VAL A 315 3.15 6.96 14.01
CA VAL A 315 2.73 6.60 12.65
C VAL A 315 2.04 7.78 11.97
N TYR A 316 1.22 8.56 12.68
CA TYR A 316 0.69 9.82 12.16
C TYR A 316 1.78 10.83 11.79
N MET A 317 2.78 11.01 12.65
CA MET A 317 3.91 11.91 12.33
C MET A 317 4.78 11.39 11.17
N ALA A 318 4.86 10.08 10.99
CA ALA A 318 5.61 9.43 9.93
C ALA A 318 4.89 9.47 8.57
N ASP A 319 3.56 9.42 8.59
CA ASP A 319 2.67 9.39 7.42
C ASP A 319 1.40 10.21 7.73
N ASP A 320 1.39 11.45 7.27
CA ASP A 320 0.35 12.45 7.50
C ASP A 320 -0.98 12.14 6.81
N THR A 321 -1.02 11.14 5.92
CA THR A 321 -2.21 10.69 5.23
C THR A 321 -2.76 9.41 5.86
N TRP A 322 -2.02 8.31 5.78
CA TRP A 322 -2.45 7.01 6.30
C TRP A 322 -2.43 6.98 7.82
N GLY A 323 -1.42 7.59 8.43
CA GLY A 323 -1.27 7.64 9.87
C GLY A 323 -2.34 8.48 10.55
N LEU A 324 -2.85 9.55 9.89
CA LEU A 324 -4.00 10.31 10.39
C LEU A 324 -5.25 9.44 10.47
N LEU A 325 -5.53 8.68 9.41
CA LEU A 325 -6.67 7.76 9.37
C LEU A 325 -6.53 6.63 10.41
N TYR A 326 -5.32 6.10 10.59
CA TYR A 326 -5.04 5.09 11.63
C TYR A 326 -5.22 5.65 13.04
N LEU A 327 -4.77 6.88 13.29
CA LEU A 327 -4.95 7.57 14.57
C LEU A 327 -6.44 7.80 14.86
N ALA A 328 -7.20 8.28 13.87
CA ALA A 328 -8.64 8.45 13.98
C ALA A 328 -9.35 7.12 14.30
N LEU A 329 -8.97 6.04 13.62
CA LEU A 329 -9.49 4.70 13.89
C LEU A 329 -9.16 4.23 15.32
N TYR A 330 -7.93 4.47 15.79
CA TYR A 330 -7.53 4.15 17.16
C TYR A 330 -8.41 4.88 18.19
N LEU A 331 -8.65 6.18 18.01
CA LEU A 331 -9.54 6.96 18.87
C LEU A 331 -10.99 6.45 18.84
N LEU A 332 -11.47 6.00 17.68
CA LEU A 332 -12.78 5.37 17.53
C LEU A 332 -12.86 4.04 18.29
N ILE A 333 -11.81 3.22 18.27
CA ILE A 333 -11.75 1.98 19.04
C ILE A 333 -11.67 2.25 20.55
N LEU A 334 -10.91 3.27 20.99
CA LEU A 334 -10.91 3.68 22.40
C LEU A 334 -12.31 4.11 22.86
N SER A 335 -13.03 4.85 22.01
CA SER A 335 -14.41 5.24 22.26
C SER A 335 -15.31 4.01 22.36
N PHE A 336 -15.17 3.04 21.45
CA PHE A 336 -15.92 1.78 21.49
C PHE A 336 -15.68 1.02 22.81
N ILE A 337 -14.44 0.92 23.28
CA ILE A 337 -14.09 0.29 24.55
C ILE A 337 -14.78 1.03 25.72
N LEU A 338 -14.80 2.36 25.71
CA LEU A 338 -15.43 3.18 26.76
C LEU A 338 -16.95 2.97 26.84
N PHE A 339 -17.60 2.77 25.70
CA PHE A 339 -19.05 2.57 25.61
C PHE A 339 -19.47 1.09 25.73
N GLU A 340 -18.54 0.16 25.96
CA GLU A 340 -18.87 -1.24 26.09
C GLU A 340 -19.72 -1.50 27.35
N PRO A 341 -20.97 -2.02 27.23
CA PRO A 341 -21.90 -2.13 28.36
C PRO A 341 -21.45 -3.06 29.50
N SER A 342 -20.48 -3.92 29.23
CA SER A 342 -19.89 -4.87 30.17
C SER A 342 -19.03 -4.18 31.25
N ILE A 343 -18.55 -2.96 30.99
CA ILE A 343 -17.65 -2.21 31.88
C ILE A 343 -18.46 -1.24 32.77
N LYS A 344 -19.18 -1.78 33.76
CA LYS A 344 -19.96 -0.95 34.72
C LYS A 344 -19.15 -0.49 35.92
N LYS A 345 -18.22 -1.31 36.44
CA LYS A 345 -17.32 -0.95 37.55
C LYS A 345 -16.01 -0.37 37.01
N GLY A 346 -15.54 0.73 37.59
CA GLY A 346 -14.26 1.35 37.20
C GLY A 346 -14.32 2.32 36.01
N LYS A 347 -15.51 2.64 35.49
CA LYS A 347 -15.67 3.53 34.32
C LYS A 347 -15.05 4.92 34.50
N LYS A 348 -15.11 5.52 35.72
CA LYS A 348 -14.46 6.81 36.01
C LYS A 348 -12.94 6.74 35.89
N LEU A 349 -12.33 5.68 36.41
CA LEU A 349 -10.89 5.44 36.30
C LEU A 349 -10.50 5.19 34.83
N LEU A 350 -11.31 4.42 34.09
CA LEU A 350 -11.10 4.21 32.66
C LEU A 350 -11.15 5.51 31.86
N ILE A 351 -12.12 6.40 32.14
CA ILE A 351 -12.20 7.73 31.50
C ILE A 351 -10.92 8.54 31.74
N PHE A 352 -10.43 8.55 32.99
CA PHE A 352 -9.21 9.28 33.33
C PHE A 352 -7.97 8.71 32.61
N GLU A 353 -7.83 7.38 32.58
CA GLU A 353 -6.74 6.74 31.85
C GLU A 353 -6.83 6.97 30.33
N LEU A 354 -8.03 6.88 29.75
CA LEU A 354 -8.24 7.21 28.33
C LEU A 354 -7.94 8.69 28.03
N GLY A 355 -8.25 9.60 28.95
CA GLY A 355 -7.91 11.02 28.82
C GLY A 355 -6.40 11.25 28.67
N LYS A 356 -5.58 10.54 29.47
CA LYS A 356 -4.11 10.57 29.32
C LYS A 356 -3.66 10.04 27.97
N LEU A 357 -4.31 8.98 27.47
CA LEU A 357 -3.97 8.39 26.18
C LEU A 357 -4.33 9.29 25.00
N ILE A 358 -5.36 10.13 25.12
CA ILE A 358 -5.77 11.10 24.09
C ILE A 358 -4.82 12.31 24.05
N LEU A 359 -4.19 12.65 25.17
CA LEU A 359 -3.22 13.76 25.21
C LEU A 359 -2.02 13.54 24.26
N ILE A 360 -1.59 12.30 24.09
CA ILE A 360 -0.44 11.96 23.24
C ILE A 360 -0.72 12.24 21.74
N PRO A 361 -1.85 11.77 21.17
CA PRO A 361 -2.34 12.18 19.85
C PRO A 361 -2.44 13.70 19.70
N LEU A 362 -2.96 14.41 20.72
CA LEU A 362 -3.10 15.86 20.67
C LEU A 362 -1.74 16.58 20.61
N ILE A 363 -0.75 16.10 21.36
CA ILE A 363 0.63 16.60 21.29
C ILE A 363 1.19 16.36 19.89
N ALA A 364 1.00 15.16 19.32
CA ALA A 364 1.47 14.84 17.99
C ALA A 364 0.82 15.70 16.90
N ILE A 365 -0.50 15.94 16.97
CA ILE A 365 -1.23 16.86 16.08
C ILE A 365 -0.69 18.28 16.19
N THR A 366 -0.47 18.77 17.42
CA THR A 366 0.08 20.12 17.65
C THR A 366 1.49 20.25 17.07
N PHE A 367 2.34 19.24 17.29
CA PHE A 367 3.70 19.23 16.77
C PHE A 367 3.73 19.10 15.24
N HIS A 368 2.84 18.29 14.66
CA HIS A 368 2.68 18.17 13.21
C HIS A 368 2.26 19.50 12.59
N LEU A 369 1.26 20.17 13.16
CA LEU A 369 0.84 21.51 12.75
C LEU A 369 1.98 22.53 12.81
N PHE A 370 2.80 22.47 13.86
CA PHE A 370 3.95 23.35 13.99
C PHE A 370 5.01 23.09 12.91
N LEU A 371 5.27 21.83 12.55
CA LEU A 371 6.28 21.46 11.55
C LEU A 371 5.82 21.67 10.10
N PHE A 372 4.58 21.30 9.77
CA PHE A 372 4.08 21.26 8.39
C PHE A 372 3.09 22.37 8.06
N GLY A 373 2.57 23.09 9.06
CA GLY A 373 1.53 24.11 8.88
C GLY A 373 0.12 23.56 8.64
N THR A 374 -0.03 22.24 8.45
CA THR A 374 -1.31 21.55 8.19
C THR A 374 -1.43 20.27 9.00
N ILE A 375 -2.67 19.78 9.19
CA ILE A 375 -2.95 18.51 9.88
C ILE A 375 -2.82 17.32 8.92
N ASP A 376 -3.11 17.57 7.65
CA ASP A 376 -3.14 16.63 6.55
C ASP A 376 -2.06 16.94 5.52
N SER A 377 -1.83 15.98 4.62
CA SER A 377 -0.83 16.07 3.57
C SER A 377 -1.13 17.14 2.53
N ALA A 378 -0.17 18.04 2.29
CA ALA A 378 -0.23 18.97 1.17
C ALA A 378 -0.35 18.24 -0.17
N ALA A 379 0.31 17.10 -0.32
CA ALA A 379 0.19 16.26 -1.51
C ALA A 379 -1.22 15.67 -1.65
N GLY A 380 -1.79 15.14 -0.56
CA GLY A 380 -3.17 14.64 -0.55
C GLY A 380 -4.19 15.70 -0.95
N LYS A 381 -4.07 16.92 -0.41
CA LYS A 381 -4.89 18.08 -0.78
C LYS A 381 -4.74 18.46 -2.26
N MET A 382 -3.51 18.47 -2.75
CA MET A 382 -3.24 18.80 -4.15
C MET A 382 -3.90 17.80 -5.10
N TYR A 383 -3.73 16.49 -4.84
CA TYR A 383 -4.41 15.44 -5.62
C TYR A 383 -5.94 15.58 -5.56
N ALA A 384 -6.51 15.83 -4.38
CA ALA A 384 -7.95 16.04 -4.22
C ALA A 384 -8.48 17.26 -5.01
N ASN A 385 -7.67 18.31 -5.15
CA ASN A 385 -8.05 19.50 -5.92
C ASN A 385 -7.96 19.27 -7.42
N LEU A 386 -7.01 18.46 -7.88
CA LEU A 386 -6.75 18.24 -9.29
C LEU A 386 -7.77 17.31 -9.96
N HIS A 387 -8.31 16.33 -9.23
CA HIS A 387 -9.23 15.30 -9.78
C HIS A 387 -8.62 14.52 -10.97
N ILE A 388 -7.28 14.41 -11.04
CA ILE A 388 -6.54 13.78 -12.14
C ILE A 388 -5.96 12.44 -11.68
N GLY A 389 -5.97 11.46 -12.58
CA GLY A 389 -5.32 10.16 -12.37
C GLY A 389 -6.11 9.24 -11.45
N PHE A 390 -7.43 9.45 -11.37
CA PHE A 390 -8.33 8.55 -10.67
C PHE A 390 -9.13 7.72 -11.67
N LEU A 391 -9.01 6.40 -11.58
CA LEU A 391 -9.74 5.48 -12.44
C LEU A 391 -11.06 5.06 -11.80
N PRO A 392 -12.16 4.97 -12.56
CA PRO A 392 -13.42 4.46 -12.06
C PRO A 392 -13.37 2.95 -11.86
N ILE A 393 -13.88 2.46 -10.72
CA ILE A 393 -13.94 1.02 -10.44
C ILE A 393 -14.83 0.32 -11.48
N GLY A 394 -14.20 -0.57 -12.23
CA GLY A 394 -14.92 -1.43 -13.17
C GLY A 394 -15.95 -2.31 -12.47
N LEU A 395 -17.10 -2.53 -13.12
CA LEU A 395 -18.16 -3.43 -12.65
C LEU A 395 -17.70 -4.88 -12.44
N PHE A 396 -16.55 -5.25 -13.01
CA PHE A 396 -15.94 -6.57 -12.94
C PHE A 396 -14.62 -6.60 -12.17
N SER A 397 -14.32 -5.55 -11.41
CA SER A 397 -13.10 -5.47 -10.60
C SER A 397 -13.10 -6.44 -9.42
N SER A 398 -11.92 -6.92 -9.01
CA SER A 398 -11.71 -7.71 -7.80
C SER A 398 -12.13 -6.98 -6.52
N PHE A 399 -12.32 -5.65 -6.58
CA PHE A 399 -12.96 -4.86 -5.52
C PHE A 399 -14.22 -5.53 -4.96
N TRP A 400 -15.10 -5.98 -5.86
CA TRP A 400 -16.42 -6.48 -5.49
C TRP A 400 -16.33 -7.76 -4.66
N ILE A 401 -15.27 -8.55 -4.85
CA ILE A 401 -14.98 -9.73 -4.02
C ILE A 401 -14.62 -9.31 -2.59
N ILE A 402 -13.86 -8.21 -2.44
CA ILE A 402 -13.52 -7.66 -1.13
C ILE A 402 -14.72 -7.02 -0.46
N ALA A 403 -15.48 -6.20 -1.20
CA ALA A 403 -16.71 -5.59 -0.71
C ALA A 403 -17.73 -6.65 -0.25
N PHE A 404 -17.79 -7.79 -0.94
CA PHE A 404 -18.60 -8.92 -0.52
C PHE A 404 -18.10 -9.62 0.75
N SER A 405 -16.80 -9.84 0.86
CA SER A 405 -16.20 -10.63 1.95
C SER A 405 -16.03 -9.86 3.27
N LEU A 406 -15.85 -8.55 3.22
CA LEU A 406 -15.62 -7.73 4.43
C LEU A 406 -16.77 -7.74 5.45
N PRO A 407 -18.07 -7.63 5.07
CA PRO A 407 -19.18 -7.75 6.02
C PRO A 407 -19.22 -9.12 6.70
N LEU A 408 -18.95 -10.18 5.94
CA LEU A 408 -18.88 -11.54 6.47
C LEU A 408 -17.74 -11.67 7.47
N ALA A 409 -16.56 -11.15 7.12
CA ALA A 409 -15.42 -11.11 8.03
C ALA A 409 -15.73 -10.30 9.30
N ASN A 410 -16.33 -9.12 9.16
CA ASN A 410 -16.73 -8.28 10.29
C ASN A 410 -17.67 -9.04 11.24
N TRP A 411 -18.67 -9.73 10.69
CA TRP A 411 -19.59 -10.57 11.47
C TRP A 411 -18.90 -11.73 12.18
N VAL A 412 -18.05 -12.49 11.47
CA VAL A 412 -17.31 -13.64 12.02
C VAL A 412 -16.41 -13.19 13.17
N LEU A 413 -15.62 -12.13 12.96
CA LEU A 413 -14.73 -11.59 13.98
C LEU A 413 -15.52 -11.07 15.18
N TYR A 414 -16.61 -10.34 14.96
CA TYR A 414 -17.42 -9.87 16.09
C TYR A 414 -18.00 -10.99 16.94
N LYS A 415 -18.54 -12.03 16.30
CA LYS A 415 -19.28 -13.09 16.98
C LYS A 415 -18.36 -14.08 17.69
N HIS A 416 -17.24 -14.43 17.08
CA HIS A 416 -16.43 -15.58 17.48
C HIS A 416 -14.99 -15.23 17.88
N PHE A 417 -14.47 -14.06 17.49
CA PHE A 417 -13.12 -13.69 17.90
C PHE A 417 -13.10 -13.19 19.34
N LYS A 418 -12.17 -13.72 20.15
CA LYS A 418 -12.08 -13.40 21.58
C LYS A 418 -11.75 -11.93 21.83
N ASN A 419 -10.91 -11.32 20.99
CA ASN A 419 -10.51 -9.92 21.11
C ASN A 419 -11.27 -9.05 20.09
N LYS A 420 -12.54 -8.76 20.36
CA LYS A 420 -13.41 -7.99 19.46
C LYS A 420 -12.84 -6.62 19.07
N PRO A 421 -12.26 -5.81 20.00
CA PRO A 421 -11.64 -4.54 19.63
C PRO A 421 -10.54 -4.70 18.58
N LEU A 422 -9.71 -5.74 18.67
CA LEU A 422 -8.70 -6.04 17.65
C LEU A 422 -9.34 -6.45 16.32
N GLY A 423 -10.42 -7.24 16.34
CA GLY A 423 -11.17 -7.57 15.13
C GLY A 423 -11.71 -6.32 14.41
N PHE A 424 -12.30 -5.39 15.16
CA PHE A 424 -12.76 -4.11 14.60
C PHE A 424 -11.63 -3.22 14.09
N LEU A 425 -10.50 -3.18 14.79
CA LEU A 425 -9.32 -2.46 14.34
C LEU A 425 -8.82 -3.00 12.98
N LEU A 426 -8.75 -4.32 12.82
CA LEU A 426 -8.33 -4.94 11.55
C LEU A 426 -9.29 -4.62 10.40
N ILE A 427 -10.61 -4.73 10.62
CA ILE A 427 -11.62 -4.35 9.63
C ILE A 427 -11.51 -2.87 9.27
N GLY A 428 -11.29 -2.00 10.26
CA GLY A 428 -11.06 -0.57 10.03
C GLY A 428 -9.80 -0.31 9.20
N PHE A 429 -8.68 -0.99 9.48
CA PHE A 429 -7.47 -0.90 8.66
C PHE A 429 -7.74 -1.36 7.22
N ALA A 430 -8.50 -2.43 7.01
CA ALA A 430 -8.88 -2.87 5.67
C ALA A 430 -9.71 -1.81 4.92
N CYS A 431 -10.65 -1.13 5.60
CA CYS A 431 -11.41 -0.04 5.00
C CYS A 431 -10.54 1.15 4.62
N ILE A 432 -9.60 1.53 5.50
CA ILE A 432 -8.67 2.62 5.24
C ILE A 432 -7.81 2.26 4.02
N GLN A 433 -7.25 1.05 3.96
CA GLN A 433 -6.43 0.61 2.83
C GLN A 433 -7.17 0.62 1.50
N LEU A 434 -8.49 0.39 1.49
CA LEU A 434 -9.29 0.51 0.27
C LEU A 434 -9.25 1.93 -0.33
N ALA A 435 -8.97 2.97 0.45
CA ALA A 435 -8.77 4.31 -0.10
C ALA A 435 -7.57 4.40 -1.06
N TYR A 436 -6.57 3.50 -0.93
CA TYR A 436 -5.45 3.42 -1.87
C TYR A 436 -5.87 2.73 -3.18
N PHE A 437 -6.90 1.89 -3.10
CA PHE A 437 -7.50 1.20 -4.24
C PHE A 437 -8.51 2.09 -4.98
N PHE A 438 -9.24 2.94 -4.24
CA PHE A 438 -10.17 3.91 -4.81
C PHE A 438 -9.42 4.93 -5.67
N GLY A 439 -9.76 4.98 -6.95
CA GLY A 439 -9.23 5.95 -7.89
C GLY A 439 -7.73 5.81 -8.22
N ARG A 440 -7.23 4.59 -8.42
CA ARG A 440 -5.99 4.30 -9.18
C ARG A 440 -6.11 2.92 -9.82
N SER A 441 -5.17 2.52 -10.70
CA SER A 441 -5.13 1.21 -11.37
C SER A 441 -5.47 0.04 -10.41
N HIS A 442 -6.72 -0.42 -10.52
CA HIS A 442 -7.42 -1.13 -9.45
C HIS A 442 -6.76 -2.47 -9.11
N GLU A 443 -6.57 -3.33 -10.11
CA GLU A 443 -6.15 -4.72 -9.88
C GLU A 443 -4.70 -4.81 -9.36
N HIS A 444 -3.78 -4.02 -9.92
CA HIS A 444 -2.40 -3.98 -9.45
C HIS A 444 -2.30 -3.39 -8.03
N ASN A 445 -3.06 -2.33 -7.73
CA ASN A 445 -3.06 -1.75 -6.39
C ASN A 445 -3.64 -2.67 -5.34
N LEU A 446 -4.57 -3.55 -5.70
CA LEU A 446 -5.08 -4.55 -4.79
C LEU A 446 -4.01 -5.51 -4.31
N LEU A 447 -3.11 -5.93 -5.22
CA LEU A 447 -1.94 -6.74 -4.85
C LEU A 447 -1.06 -5.97 -3.83
N ASN A 448 -0.92 -4.66 -4.01
CA ASN A 448 -0.13 -3.77 -3.15
C ASN A 448 -0.71 -3.54 -1.74
N ILE A 449 -2.01 -3.73 -1.54
CA ILE A 449 -2.66 -3.60 -0.22
C ILE A 449 -3.19 -4.94 0.33
N SER A 450 -2.94 -6.04 -0.39
CA SER A 450 -3.51 -7.38 -0.11
C SER A 450 -3.18 -7.93 1.29
N GLY A 451 -2.12 -7.44 1.94
CA GLY A 451 -1.64 -7.97 3.22
C GLY A 451 -2.70 -8.00 4.32
N ILE A 452 -3.47 -6.92 4.50
CA ILE A 452 -4.53 -6.86 5.52
C ILE A 452 -5.73 -7.76 5.18
N PHE A 453 -6.10 -7.84 3.90
CA PHE A 453 -7.24 -8.65 3.45
C PHE A 453 -6.95 -10.14 3.58
N LEU A 454 -5.74 -10.58 3.19
CA LEU A 454 -5.28 -11.95 3.40
C LEU A 454 -5.20 -12.27 4.89
N PHE A 455 -4.70 -11.35 5.72
CA PHE A 455 -4.62 -11.55 7.16
C PHE A 455 -6.02 -11.76 7.78
N ILE A 456 -6.99 -10.92 7.41
CA ILE A 456 -8.38 -11.03 7.88
C ILE A 456 -9.03 -12.32 7.38
N LEU A 457 -8.82 -12.70 6.11
CA LEU A 457 -9.35 -13.93 5.54
C LEU A 457 -8.88 -15.15 6.33
N PHE A 458 -7.57 -15.29 6.53
CA PHE A 458 -7.03 -16.43 7.28
C PHE A 458 -7.37 -16.38 8.77
N LEU A 459 -7.48 -15.20 9.38
CA LEU A 459 -7.98 -15.06 10.75
C LEU A 459 -9.44 -15.52 10.87
N CYS A 460 -10.30 -15.20 9.90
CA CYS A 460 -11.67 -15.69 9.86
C CYS A 460 -11.70 -17.22 9.75
N LEU A 461 -10.86 -17.83 8.91
CA LEU A 461 -10.77 -19.29 8.79
C LEU A 461 -10.30 -19.93 10.11
N ASP A 462 -9.31 -19.33 10.77
CA ASP A 462 -8.83 -19.76 12.09
C ASP A 462 -9.91 -19.69 13.16
N VAL A 463 -10.63 -18.56 13.23
CA VAL A 463 -11.73 -18.37 14.18
C VAL A 463 -12.88 -19.36 13.91
N ILE A 464 -13.22 -19.60 12.65
CA ILE A 464 -14.25 -20.59 12.27
C ILE A 464 -13.78 -22.00 12.60
N TYR A 465 -12.49 -22.31 12.40
CA TYR A 465 -11.89 -23.60 12.74
C TYR A 465 -12.00 -23.90 14.23
N GLU A 466 -11.65 -22.93 15.07
CA GLU A 466 -11.75 -23.06 16.53
C GLU A 466 -13.20 -23.17 17.00
N ALA A 467 -14.12 -22.49 16.32
CA ALA A 467 -15.54 -22.58 16.64
C ALA A 467 -16.20 -23.89 16.14
N ASN A 468 -15.65 -24.54 15.11
CA ASN A 468 -16.28 -25.70 14.43
C ASN A 468 -15.58 -27.04 14.69
N ASN A 469 -16.23 -27.93 15.43
CA ASN A 469 -15.71 -29.28 15.65
C ASN A 469 -15.99 -30.28 14.51
N LYS A 470 -16.94 -30.01 13.59
CA LYS A 470 -17.43 -31.02 12.64
C LYS A 470 -16.91 -30.89 11.21
N SER A 471 -16.49 -29.70 10.77
CA SER A 471 -16.11 -29.45 9.36
C SER A 471 -14.69 -28.85 9.22
N LYS A 472 -13.71 -29.49 9.86
CA LYS A 472 -12.30 -29.05 9.78
C LYS A 472 -11.72 -29.20 8.37
N THR A 473 -12.12 -30.25 7.65
CA THR A 473 -11.67 -30.53 6.28
C THR A 473 -12.13 -29.46 5.29
N GLY A 474 -13.38 -28.98 5.38
CA GLY A 474 -13.89 -27.92 4.51
C GLY A 474 -13.15 -26.59 4.67
N ILE A 475 -12.69 -26.28 5.89
CA ILE A 475 -11.93 -25.05 6.18
C ILE A 475 -10.52 -25.16 5.61
N TYR A 476 -9.86 -26.32 5.76
CA TYR A 476 -8.57 -26.56 5.12
C TYR A 476 -8.65 -26.52 3.60
N LEU A 477 -9.72 -27.09 3.01
CA LEU A 477 -9.97 -26.99 1.57
C LEU A 477 -10.19 -25.53 1.14
N GLY A 478 -10.96 -24.74 1.91
CA GLY A 478 -11.17 -23.32 1.63
C GLY A 478 -9.88 -22.51 1.63
N ALA A 479 -8.97 -22.74 2.59
CA ALA A 479 -7.67 -22.09 2.58
C ALA A 479 -6.76 -22.59 1.47
N PHE A 480 -6.79 -23.89 1.13
CA PHE A 480 -6.07 -24.40 -0.03
C PHE A 480 -6.56 -23.76 -1.34
N MET A 481 -7.88 -23.64 -1.51
CA MET A 481 -8.48 -22.93 -2.63
C MET A 481 -8.07 -21.46 -2.66
N SER A 482 -7.94 -20.80 -1.50
CA SER A 482 -7.46 -19.42 -1.43
C SER A 482 -6.03 -19.29 -1.95
N ILE A 483 -5.15 -20.24 -1.60
CA ILE A 483 -3.79 -20.32 -2.15
C ILE A 483 -3.83 -20.55 -3.66
N ALA A 484 -4.62 -21.51 -4.13
CA ALA A 484 -4.76 -21.83 -5.56
C ALA A 484 -5.25 -20.61 -6.36
N ILE A 485 -6.22 -19.86 -5.82
CA ILE A 485 -6.70 -18.61 -6.42
C ILE A 485 -5.57 -17.58 -6.49
N CYS A 486 -4.82 -17.36 -5.41
CA CYS A 486 -3.68 -16.42 -5.40
C CYS A 486 -2.64 -16.77 -6.48
N LEU A 487 -2.36 -18.06 -6.67
CA LEU A 487 -1.46 -18.55 -7.71
C LEU A 487 -2.03 -18.41 -9.12
N ASN A 488 -3.35 -18.44 -9.27
CA ASN A 488 -3.97 -18.19 -10.57
C ASN A 488 -3.93 -16.71 -10.95
N PHE A 489 -3.96 -15.80 -9.97
CA PHE A 489 -3.82 -14.36 -10.19
C PHE A 489 -2.37 -13.90 -10.46
N SER A 490 -1.37 -14.76 -10.27
CA SER A 490 0.03 -14.41 -10.52
C SER A 490 0.41 -14.60 -12.01
N ALA A 491 -0.20 -13.81 -12.90
CA ALA A 491 0.08 -13.85 -14.34
C ALA A 491 1.56 -13.62 -14.67
N GLU A 492 2.29 -12.95 -13.78
CA GLU A 492 3.68 -12.52 -13.96
C GLU A 492 4.75 -13.57 -13.62
N ILE A 493 4.37 -14.77 -13.17
CA ILE A 493 5.37 -15.79 -12.77
C ILE A 493 6.30 -16.14 -13.92
N LYS A 494 5.77 -16.24 -15.15
CA LYS A 494 6.59 -16.54 -16.32
C LYS A 494 7.65 -15.47 -16.55
N THR A 495 7.27 -14.20 -16.41
CA THR A 495 8.17 -13.05 -16.50
C THR A 495 9.26 -13.13 -15.44
N LYS A 496 8.89 -13.45 -14.19
CA LYS A 496 9.86 -13.59 -13.09
C LYS A 496 10.82 -14.76 -13.27
N VAL A 497 10.33 -15.92 -13.71
CA VAL A 497 11.18 -17.10 -13.96
C VAL A 497 12.18 -16.80 -15.09
N ARG A 498 11.73 -16.13 -16.16
CA ARG A 498 12.61 -15.68 -17.24
C ARG A 498 13.67 -14.70 -16.73
N LEU A 499 13.27 -13.68 -15.96
CA LEU A 499 14.21 -12.73 -15.35
C LEU A 499 15.28 -13.44 -14.51
N VAL A 500 14.88 -14.42 -13.70
CA VAL A 500 15.82 -15.23 -12.90
C VAL A 500 16.76 -16.01 -13.81
N GLN A 501 16.21 -16.69 -14.82
CA GLN A 501 16.99 -17.44 -15.80
C GLN A 501 18.00 -16.56 -16.54
N ASP A 502 17.58 -15.38 -17.00
CA ASP A 502 18.42 -14.42 -17.72
C ASP A 502 19.56 -13.90 -16.85
N LYS A 503 19.30 -13.62 -15.56
CA LYS A 503 20.36 -13.27 -14.59
C LYS A 503 21.38 -14.39 -14.41
N PHE A 504 20.92 -15.65 -14.30
CA PHE A 504 21.82 -16.80 -14.17
C PHE A 504 22.62 -17.06 -15.46
N LEU A 505 22.00 -16.97 -16.64
CA LEU A 505 22.65 -17.20 -17.92
C LEU A 505 23.66 -16.10 -18.28
N SER A 506 23.32 -14.83 -17.99
CA SER A 506 24.19 -13.69 -18.28
C SER A 506 25.29 -13.49 -17.23
N GLY A 507 25.14 -14.07 -16.04
CA GLY A 507 25.98 -13.77 -14.87
C GLY A 507 25.85 -12.32 -14.37
N LYS A 508 24.94 -11.52 -14.94
CA LYS A 508 24.69 -10.12 -14.57
C LYS A 508 23.58 -10.07 -13.51
N PHE A 509 23.98 -10.11 -12.24
CA PHE A 509 23.03 -10.00 -11.11
C PHE A 509 22.73 -8.55 -10.68
N ASN A 510 23.43 -7.57 -11.27
CA ASN A 510 23.29 -6.16 -10.91
C ASN A 510 23.37 -5.28 -12.16
N GLU A 511 22.22 -4.96 -12.73
CA GLU A 511 22.06 -4.31 -14.04
C GLU A 511 22.31 -2.79 -14.01
N GLY A 512 22.28 -2.14 -12.82
CA GLY A 512 22.44 -0.69 -12.71
C GLY A 512 23.85 -0.13 -12.94
N LYS A 513 24.87 -0.98 -13.16
CA LYS A 513 26.26 -0.52 -13.36
C LYS A 513 26.41 0.37 -14.60
N GLU A 514 25.69 0.07 -15.68
CA GLU A 514 25.79 0.86 -16.93
C GLU A 514 25.23 2.27 -16.74
N PHE A 515 24.11 2.39 -16.02
CA PHE A 515 23.52 3.68 -15.66
C PHE A 515 24.43 4.51 -14.74
N GLU A 516 25.08 3.88 -13.74
CA GLU A 516 26.06 4.57 -12.88
C GLU A 516 27.28 5.10 -13.66
N ILE A 517 27.77 4.32 -14.63
CA ILE A 517 28.88 4.74 -15.49
C ILE A 517 28.48 5.97 -16.32
N GLN A 518 27.29 5.95 -16.91
CA GLN A 518 26.77 7.09 -17.67
C GLN A 518 26.62 8.35 -16.79
N ILE A 519 26.06 8.21 -15.58
CA ILE A 519 25.95 9.32 -14.62
C ILE A 519 27.33 9.89 -14.27
N THR A 520 28.33 9.03 -14.08
CA THR A 520 29.70 9.45 -13.75
C THR A 520 30.33 10.25 -14.90
N GLN A 521 30.13 9.80 -16.14
CA GLN A 521 30.59 10.51 -17.34
C GLN A 521 29.90 11.88 -17.50
N ILE A 522 28.57 11.91 -17.35
CA ILE A 522 27.77 13.14 -17.40
C ILE A 522 28.24 14.12 -16.32
N ASN A 523 28.44 13.65 -15.09
CA ASN A 523 28.93 14.50 -13.99
C ASN A 523 30.31 15.09 -14.28
N GLY A 524 31.22 14.29 -14.84
CA GLY A 524 32.54 14.75 -15.27
C GLY A 524 32.44 15.87 -16.30
N TYR A 525 31.66 15.65 -17.35
CA TYR A 525 31.42 16.65 -18.40
C TYR A 525 30.82 17.95 -17.84
N LEU A 526 29.78 17.83 -17.00
CA LEU A 526 29.10 18.99 -16.43
C LEU A 526 30.01 19.81 -15.51
N LYS A 527 30.84 19.16 -14.68
CA LYS A 527 31.79 19.86 -13.80
C LYS A 527 32.91 20.56 -14.56
N GLU A 528 33.27 20.07 -15.74
CA GLU A 528 34.30 20.68 -16.59
C GLU A 528 33.76 21.92 -17.33
N HIS A 529 32.48 21.90 -17.73
CA HIS A 529 31.89 22.92 -18.62
C HIS A 529 30.94 23.90 -17.93
N TYR A 530 30.42 23.56 -16.74
CA TYR A 530 29.42 24.36 -16.03
C TYR A 530 29.84 24.66 -14.60
N SER A 531 29.32 25.78 -14.08
CA SER A 531 29.50 26.16 -12.68
C SER A 531 28.75 25.20 -11.74
N SER A 532 28.89 25.38 -10.42
CA SER A 532 28.12 24.60 -9.43
C SER A 532 26.59 24.83 -9.51
N LYS A 533 26.13 25.82 -10.28
CA LYS A 533 24.70 26.14 -10.48
C LYS A 533 24.17 25.47 -11.74
N VAL A 534 23.84 24.18 -11.63
CA VAL A 534 23.14 23.43 -12.67
C VAL A 534 21.77 23.04 -12.17
N LEU A 535 20.73 23.27 -12.98
CA LEU A 535 19.39 22.72 -12.77
C LEU A 535 19.18 21.57 -13.75
N LEU A 536 19.08 20.35 -13.22
CA LEU A 536 18.78 19.17 -14.02
C LEU A 536 17.26 19.04 -14.21
N ILE A 537 16.82 19.03 -15.47
CA ILE A 537 15.45 18.79 -15.88
C ILE A 537 15.37 17.33 -16.33
N SER A 538 14.90 16.48 -15.43
CA SER A 538 14.86 15.04 -15.61
C SER A 538 13.75 14.40 -14.77
N ASP A 539 13.26 13.25 -15.21
CA ASP A 539 12.41 12.35 -14.44
C ASP A 539 13.18 11.62 -13.31
N ALA A 540 14.51 11.66 -13.37
CA ALA A 540 15.44 11.13 -12.37
C ALA A 540 16.22 12.20 -11.59
N ASP A 541 15.77 13.47 -11.61
CA ASP A 541 16.51 14.61 -11.05
C ASP A 541 16.90 14.42 -9.58
N GLY A 542 16.03 13.83 -8.75
CA GLY A 542 16.33 13.53 -7.35
C GLY A 542 17.56 12.64 -7.18
N TYR A 543 17.70 11.61 -8.02
CA TYR A 543 18.87 10.74 -7.98
C TYR A 543 20.11 11.41 -8.59
N LEU A 544 19.95 12.11 -9.72
CA LEU A 544 21.05 12.77 -10.40
C LEU A 544 21.66 13.88 -9.54
N ASN A 545 20.84 14.74 -8.93
CA ASN A 545 21.30 15.81 -8.04
C ASN A 545 22.07 15.23 -6.84
N TYR A 546 21.55 14.14 -6.25
CA TYR A 546 22.24 13.42 -5.18
C TYR A 546 23.62 12.89 -5.61
N LYS A 547 23.71 12.21 -6.76
CA LYS A 547 24.96 11.60 -7.23
C LYS A 547 25.97 12.63 -7.75
N MET A 548 25.50 13.69 -8.37
CA MET A 548 26.36 14.72 -8.95
C MET A 548 26.79 15.78 -7.92
N GLY A 549 26.03 15.91 -6.83
CA GLY A 549 26.29 16.89 -5.77
C GLY A 549 25.67 18.26 -6.05
N TYR A 550 24.61 18.31 -6.86
CA TYR A 550 23.86 19.53 -7.13
C TYR A 550 22.76 19.74 -6.09
N GLU A 551 22.34 21.00 -5.95
CA GLU A 551 21.25 21.39 -5.07
C GLU A 551 19.90 20.96 -5.66
N GLN A 552 18.98 20.48 -4.81
CA GLN A 552 17.62 20.18 -5.24
C GLN A 552 16.81 21.45 -5.03
N THR A 553 16.35 22.09 -6.10
CA THR A 553 15.67 23.39 -5.99
C THR A 553 14.19 23.30 -6.37
N GLY A 554 13.43 24.35 -6.04
CA GLY A 554 11.99 24.42 -6.30
C GLY A 554 11.12 23.80 -5.20
N PHE A 555 9.83 24.11 -5.24
CA PHE A 555 8.82 23.53 -4.35
C PHE A 555 8.52 22.07 -4.74
N PHE A 556 8.33 21.82 -6.04
CA PHE A 556 8.12 20.47 -6.57
C PHE A 556 9.46 19.74 -6.71
N ALA A 557 9.66 18.72 -5.87
CA ALA A 557 10.84 17.88 -5.85
C ALA A 557 10.38 16.41 -5.79
N PRO A 558 10.52 15.62 -6.86
CA PRO A 558 11.27 15.85 -8.10
C PRO A 558 10.62 16.88 -9.03
N PHE A 559 11.39 17.41 -10.00
CA PHE A 559 10.93 18.42 -10.96
C PHE A 559 9.66 18.00 -11.71
N VAL A 560 9.57 16.72 -12.08
CA VAL A 560 8.40 16.12 -12.75
C VAL A 560 7.13 16.10 -11.90
N ALA A 561 7.22 16.39 -10.60
CA ALA A 561 6.04 16.61 -9.76
C ALA A 561 5.36 17.97 -10.05
N SER A 562 5.96 18.84 -10.87
CA SER A 562 5.39 20.15 -11.20
C SER A 562 4.15 19.99 -12.09
N ILE A 563 3.02 20.51 -11.61
CA ILE A 563 1.71 20.21 -12.20
C ILE A 563 1.27 21.27 -13.21
N TYR A 564 1.64 22.53 -12.98
CA TYR A 564 1.20 23.64 -13.82
C TYR A 564 2.31 24.14 -14.75
N THR A 565 1.97 24.28 -16.03
CA THR A 565 2.89 24.72 -17.08
C THR A 565 3.48 26.10 -16.79
N HIS A 566 2.63 27.06 -16.43
CA HIS A 566 3.04 28.45 -16.20
C HIS A 566 3.95 28.62 -14.97
N GLU A 567 3.66 27.93 -13.86
CA GLU A 567 4.52 27.95 -12.66
C GLU A 567 5.87 27.30 -12.96
N THR A 568 5.87 26.21 -13.73
CA THR A 568 7.09 25.51 -14.15
C THR A 568 7.95 26.42 -15.02
N ALA A 569 7.37 27.08 -16.03
CA ALA A 569 8.09 27.98 -16.93
C ALA A 569 8.67 29.18 -16.16
N LYS A 570 7.87 29.83 -15.30
CA LYS A 570 8.33 30.93 -14.45
C LYS A 570 9.49 30.50 -13.54
N PHE A 571 9.42 29.33 -12.93
CA PHE A 571 10.50 28.79 -12.11
C PHE A 571 11.81 28.61 -12.91
N LEU A 572 11.72 28.10 -14.14
CA LEU A 572 12.89 27.93 -15.02
C LEU A 572 13.50 29.29 -15.41
N GLU A 573 12.68 30.27 -15.77
CA GLU A 573 13.12 31.64 -16.09
C GLU A 573 13.84 32.30 -14.89
N GLU A 574 13.24 32.21 -13.69
CA GLU A 574 13.83 32.73 -12.45
C GLU A 574 15.17 32.06 -12.12
N LYS A 575 15.27 30.74 -12.32
CA LYS A 575 16.52 30.00 -12.09
C LYS A 575 17.60 30.40 -13.08
N GLN A 576 17.28 30.57 -14.35
CA GLN A 576 18.26 31.07 -15.32
C GLN A 576 18.72 32.50 -14.97
N ALA A 577 17.81 33.37 -14.56
CA ALA A 577 18.14 34.73 -14.10
C ALA A 577 19.05 34.73 -12.85
N GLN A 578 18.96 33.71 -11.99
CA GLN A 578 19.85 33.48 -10.85
C GLN A 578 21.23 32.89 -11.24
N GLY A 579 21.47 32.68 -12.54
CA GLY A 579 22.70 32.15 -13.10
C GLY A 579 22.79 30.63 -13.12
N TYR A 580 21.66 29.90 -13.08
CA TYR A 580 21.67 28.45 -13.27
C TYR A 580 21.72 28.10 -14.77
N SER A 581 22.53 27.10 -15.11
CA SER A 581 22.46 26.43 -16.40
C SER A 581 21.35 25.37 -16.38
N LEU A 582 20.42 25.46 -17.32
CA LEU A 582 19.26 24.57 -17.42
C LEU A 582 19.61 23.40 -18.34
N ILE A 583 19.75 22.20 -17.79
CA ILE A 583 20.22 21.02 -18.52
C ILE A 583 19.15 19.94 -18.50
N ILE A 584 18.71 19.51 -19.69
CA ILE A 584 17.74 18.42 -19.88
C ILE A 584 18.48 17.08 -19.99
N TYR A 585 17.97 16.07 -19.29
CA TYR A 585 18.40 14.69 -19.43
C TYR A 585 17.25 13.70 -19.13
N PRO A 586 17.05 12.64 -19.94
CA PRO A 586 17.66 12.38 -21.25
C PRO A 586 17.09 13.28 -22.37
N VAL A 587 17.71 13.31 -23.56
CA VAL A 587 17.23 14.10 -24.72
C VAL A 587 15.76 13.84 -25.08
N SER A 588 15.20 12.67 -24.77
CA SER A 588 13.78 12.39 -25.02
C SER A 588 12.84 13.34 -24.29
N TYR A 589 13.28 13.96 -23.18
CA TYR A 589 12.52 14.97 -22.46
C TYR A 589 12.51 16.35 -23.16
N LYS A 590 13.31 16.54 -24.22
CA LYS A 590 13.46 17.82 -24.92
C LYS A 590 12.14 18.35 -25.47
N ASN A 591 11.38 17.52 -26.19
CA ASN A 591 10.12 17.93 -26.81
C ASN A 591 9.09 18.34 -25.75
N LEU A 592 9.04 17.59 -24.66
CA LEU A 592 8.14 17.85 -23.54
C LEU A 592 8.42 19.20 -22.87
N VAL A 593 9.71 19.53 -22.70
CA VAL A 593 10.10 20.86 -22.19
C VAL A 593 9.84 21.96 -23.23
N GLN A 594 10.01 21.70 -24.52
CA GLN A 594 9.64 22.65 -25.57
C GLN A 594 8.14 22.97 -25.54
N ASP A 595 7.29 21.99 -25.32
CA ASP A 595 5.84 22.18 -25.20
C ASP A 595 5.51 23.09 -24.01
N ILE A 596 6.17 22.92 -22.86
CA ILE A 596 6.01 23.80 -21.69
C ILE A 596 6.38 25.25 -22.03
N LEU A 597 7.54 25.45 -22.67
CA LEU A 597 8.06 26.78 -22.97
C LEU A 597 7.26 27.48 -24.08
N SER A 598 6.78 26.73 -25.08
CA SER A 598 5.98 27.26 -26.18
C SER A 598 4.55 27.61 -25.76
N LEU A 599 3.96 26.89 -24.80
CA LEU A 599 2.67 27.24 -24.21
C LEU A 599 2.76 28.53 -23.36
N ASN A 600 3.93 28.83 -22.77
CA ASN A 600 4.16 30.04 -21.99
C ASN A 600 4.61 31.25 -22.82
N SER A 601 5.20 31.06 -24.00
CA SER A 601 5.64 32.16 -24.88
C SER A 601 4.49 32.98 -25.46
N ILE A 602 3.25 32.54 -25.27
CA ILE A 602 2.03 33.32 -25.53
C ILE A 602 1.78 34.36 -24.41
N CYS A 603 2.39 34.22 -23.23
CA CYS A 603 2.13 35.03 -22.04
C CYS A 603 3.30 35.88 -21.53
N THR A 604 4.57 35.51 -21.76
CA THR A 604 5.73 36.35 -21.35
C THR A 604 6.88 36.34 -22.36
N HIS A 605 7.25 37.54 -22.80
CA HIS A 605 8.23 37.90 -23.82
C HIS A 605 9.60 37.19 -23.73
N GLY A 606 9.91 36.29 -24.68
CA GLY A 606 11.28 35.83 -24.95
C GLY A 606 11.35 34.65 -25.94
N SER A 607 12.37 34.63 -26.81
CA SER A 607 12.75 33.44 -27.58
C SER A 607 13.73 32.59 -26.76
N PHE A 608 13.75 31.27 -26.98
CA PHE A 608 14.73 30.37 -26.36
C PHE A 608 15.54 29.63 -27.41
N CYS A 609 16.79 29.32 -27.08
CA CYS A 609 17.67 28.47 -27.89
C CYS A 609 18.00 27.18 -27.15
N GLN A 610 18.24 26.11 -27.91
CA GLN A 610 18.65 24.82 -27.40
C GLN A 610 19.94 24.36 -28.05
N GLU A 611 20.86 23.91 -27.23
CA GLU A 611 22.16 23.41 -27.66
C GLU A 611 22.24 21.93 -27.28
N GLN A 612 22.32 21.06 -28.28
CA GLN A 612 22.52 19.64 -28.02
C GLN A 612 23.97 19.42 -27.63
N LEU A 613 24.15 18.81 -26.47
CA LEU A 613 25.46 18.55 -25.88
C LEU A 613 25.81 17.06 -26.02
N PRO A 614 27.09 16.67 -25.81
CA PRO A 614 27.49 15.28 -25.70
C PRO A 614 26.70 14.49 -24.65
N LEU A 615 26.78 13.15 -24.71
CA LEU A 615 26.21 12.23 -23.71
C LEU A 615 24.68 12.31 -23.55
N GLY A 616 23.98 12.81 -24.58
CA GLY A 616 22.52 12.91 -24.56
C GLY A 616 21.98 14.02 -23.64
N LEU A 617 22.73 15.10 -23.49
CA LEU A 617 22.34 16.29 -22.76
C LEU A 617 21.80 17.37 -23.71
N THR A 618 20.97 18.28 -23.21
CA THR A 618 20.54 19.48 -23.96
C THR A 618 20.50 20.67 -23.03
N GLU A 619 21.18 21.76 -23.36
CA GLU A 619 21.09 23.02 -22.60
C GLU A 619 20.00 23.91 -23.17
N ILE A 620 19.24 24.56 -22.28
CA ILE A 620 18.25 25.59 -22.61
C ILE A 620 18.81 26.95 -22.22
N LYS A 621 18.72 27.92 -23.14
CA LYS A 621 19.05 29.33 -22.89
C LYS A 621 17.85 30.20 -23.29
N PHE A 622 17.19 30.83 -22.33
CA PHE A 622 16.30 31.96 -22.57
C PHE A 622 17.13 33.14 -23.06
N LEU A 623 16.74 33.73 -24.19
CA LEU A 623 17.39 34.91 -24.73
C LEU A 623 16.73 36.16 -24.13
N PRO A 624 17.53 37.16 -23.70
CA PRO A 624 16.96 38.46 -23.36
C PRO A 624 16.26 39.03 -24.60
N ASN A 625 15.08 39.65 -24.39
CA ASN A 625 14.38 40.35 -25.47
C ASN A 625 15.35 41.32 -26.15
N ARG A 626 15.46 41.19 -27.47
CA ARG A 626 16.15 42.20 -28.29
C ARG A 626 15.29 43.44 -28.43
#